data_AF-A0A940W3I8-F1
#
_entry.id   AF-A0A940W3I8-F1
#
_cell.length_a   1.000
_cell.length_b   1.000
_cell.length_c   1.000
_cell.angle_alpha   90.00
_cell.angle_beta   90.00
_cell.angle_gamma   90.00
#
_symmetry.space_group_name_H-M   'P 1'
#
loop_
_entity.id
_entity.type
_entity.pdbx_description
1 polymer ?
#
loop_
_entity_poly.entity_id
_entity_poly.type
_entity_poly.pdbx_seq_one_letter_code
_entity_poly.pdbx_strand_id
1 'polypeptide(L)' 'FAGQFIPCMRDLNFDPAKVNPNGGAIAMGHPLGGTGAVLATKLIYEMIAKDHQFGLVTMCIGGGQGMATIFERY' A
#
# COMPACT_ATOMS: atom_id res chain seq x y z
N PHE A 1 0.29 -10.80 -4.65
CA PHE A 1 1.01 -11.53 -5.72
C PHE A 1 1.47 -10.56 -6.78
N ALA A 2 2.63 -10.79 -7.43
CA ALA A 2 3.09 -9.89 -8.50
C ALA A 2 2.07 -9.81 -9.66
N GLY A 3 1.52 -10.96 -10.08
CA GLY A 3 0.49 -11.05 -11.12
C GLY A 3 -0.86 -10.40 -10.75
N GLN A 4 -1.11 -10.10 -9.47
CA GLN A 4 -2.27 -9.30 -9.05
C GLN A 4 -1.93 -7.81 -9.00
N PHE A 5 -0.77 -7.47 -8.43
CA PHE A 5 -0.40 -6.08 -8.16
C PHE A 5 -0.03 -5.30 -9.43
N ILE A 6 0.75 -5.90 -10.35
CA ILE A 6 1.24 -5.22 -11.55
C ILE A 6 0.09 -4.75 -12.46
N PRO A 7 -0.96 -5.57 -12.73
CA PRO A 7 -2.14 -5.10 -13.46
C PRO A 7 -2.84 -3.92 -12.76
N CYS A 8 -3.12 -4.01 -11.45
CA CYS A 8 -3.77 -2.91 -10.72
C CYS A 8 -2.97 -1.60 -10.81
N MET A 9 -1.63 -1.67 -10.68
CA MET A 9 -0.75 -0.50 -10.79
C MET A 9 -0.81 0.12 -12.19
N ARG A 10 -0.84 -0.70 -13.24
CA ARG A 10 -0.93 -0.26 -14.63
C ARG A 10 -2.30 0.33 -14.95
N ASP A 11 -3.38 -0.38 -14.59
CA ASP A 11 -4.75 0.02 -14.88
C ASP A 11 -5.13 1.33 -14.19
N LEU A 12 -4.62 1.56 -12.97
CA LEU A 12 -4.83 2.79 -12.21
C LEU A 12 -3.77 3.87 -12.47
N ASN A 13 -2.82 3.60 -13.38
CA ASN A 13 -1.72 4.51 -13.73
C ASN A 13 -0.96 5.07 -12.51
N PHE A 14 -0.67 4.22 -11.54
CA PHE A 14 0.14 4.63 -10.39
C PHE A 14 1.60 4.84 -10.78
N ASP A 15 2.20 5.91 -10.25
CA ASP A 15 3.63 6.20 -10.38
C ASP A 15 4.46 5.14 -9.64
N PRO A 16 5.23 4.29 -10.34
CA PRO A 16 6.00 3.22 -9.71
C PRO A 16 7.01 3.72 -8.67
N ALA A 17 7.48 4.98 -8.78
CA ALA A 17 8.41 5.55 -7.81
C ALA A 17 7.75 5.84 -6.45
N LYS A 18 6.42 5.95 -6.40
CA LYS A 18 5.64 6.23 -5.18
C LYS A 18 4.99 4.98 -4.59
N VAL A 19 4.98 3.87 -5.31
CA VAL A 19 4.31 2.65 -4.85
C VAL A 19 5.28 1.75 -4.11
N ASN A 20 4.98 1.48 -2.83
CA ASN A 20 5.77 0.61 -1.96
C ASN A 20 7.29 0.96 -1.93
N PRO A 21 7.69 2.22 -1.67
CA PRO A 21 9.10 2.66 -1.73
C PRO A 21 10.02 1.87 -0.79
N ASN A 22 9.47 1.38 0.33
CA ASN A 22 10.16 0.57 1.32
C ASN A 22 9.86 -0.94 1.21
N GLY A 23 9.47 -1.42 0.02
CA GLY A 23 9.10 -2.81 -0.23
C GLY A 23 7.68 -3.20 0.23
N GLY A 24 7.15 -4.28 -0.34
CA GLY A 24 5.79 -4.78 -0.10
C GLY A 24 5.72 -6.19 0.50
N ALA A 25 4.51 -6.76 0.52
CA ALA A 25 4.23 -8.06 1.14
C ALA A 25 4.96 -9.26 0.49
N ILE A 26 5.42 -9.13 -0.77
CA ILE A 26 6.26 -10.16 -1.42
C ILE A 26 7.60 -10.30 -0.70
N ALA A 27 8.20 -9.18 -0.28
CA ALA A 27 9.51 -9.17 0.38
C ALA A 27 9.39 -9.41 1.90
N MET A 28 8.36 -8.86 2.54
CA MET A 28 8.24 -8.85 4.01
C MET A 28 7.25 -9.89 4.57
N GLY A 29 6.51 -10.58 3.71
CA GLY A 29 5.42 -11.48 4.11
C GLY A 29 4.05 -10.80 4.21
N HIS A 30 3.02 -11.63 4.33
CA HIS A 30 1.61 -11.22 4.34
C HIS A 30 0.84 -11.92 5.48
N PRO A 31 0.99 -11.49 6.75
CA PRO A 31 0.11 -11.95 7.82
C PRO A 31 -1.31 -11.43 7.57
N LEU A 32 -2.26 -12.31 7.26
CA LEU A 32 -3.56 -11.95 6.66
C LEU A 32 -4.28 -10.82 7.42
N GLY A 33 -4.48 -10.97 8.74
CA GLY A 33 -5.12 -9.94 9.57
C GLY A 33 -4.22 -8.77 9.97
N GLY A 34 -2.90 -8.94 9.92
CA GLY A 34 -1.93 -7.93 10.37
C GLY A 34 -1.45 -6.98 9.27
N THR A 35 -1.60 -7.35 8.00
CA THR A 35 -0.99 -6.62 6.88
C THR A 35 -1.53 -5.20 6.75
N GLY A 36 -2.83 -4.98 6.98
CA GLY A 36 -3.41 -3.63 6.93
C GLY A 36 -2.73 -2.66 7.92
N ALA A 37 -2.49 -3.10 9.16
CA ALA A 37 -1.80 -2.31 10.17
C ALA A 37 -0.32 -2.09 9.82
N VAL A 38 0.35 -3.09 9.26
CA VAL A 38 1.74 -2.96 8.79
C VAL A 38 1.84 -1.93 7.67
N LEU A 39 0.96 -1.98 6.66
CA LEU A 39 0.96 -1.03 5.55
C LEU A 39 0.65 0.40 6.02
N ALA A 40 -0.37 0.59 6.86
CA ALA A 40 -0.70 1.90 7.41
C ALA A 40 0.46 2.49 8.21
N THR A 41 1.06 1.70 9.11
CA THR A 41 2.24 2.11 9.89
C THR A 41 3.38 2.55 8.96
N LYS A 42 3.74 1.71 7.99
CA LYS A 42 4.81 2.04 7.03
C LYS A 42 4.54 3.32 6.26
N LEU A 43 3.31 3.50 5.78
CA LEU A 43 2.92 4.69 5.03
C LEU A 43 3.04 5.94 5.90
N ILE A 44 2.49 5.92 7.12
CA ILE A 44 2.51 7.07 8.04
C ILE A 44 3.95 7.49 8.35
N TYR A 45 4.85 6.54 8.67
CA TYR A 45 6.26 6.86 8.92
C TYR A 45 6.96 7.42 7.67
N GLU A 46 6.68 6.89 6.48
CA GLU A 46 7.23 7.44 5.23
C GLU A 46 6.70 8.86 4.96
N MET A 47 5.40 9.10 5.19
CA MET A 47 4.80 10.43 5.02
C MET A 47 5.42 11.46 5.96
N ILE A 48 5.69 11.09 7.21
CA ILE A 48 6.41 11.95 8.17
C ILE A 48 7.84 12.18 7.71
N ALA A 49 8.57 11.12 7.31
CA ALA A 49 9.96 11.22 6.91
C ALA A 49 10.19 12.03 5.61
N LYS A 50 9.20 12.05 4.71
CA LYS A 50 9.26 12.72 3.39
C LYS A 50 8.37 13.97 3.29
N ASP A 51 7.77 14.39 4.40
CA ASP A 51 6.88 15.55 4.47
C ASP A 51 5.67 15.46 3.50
N HIS A 52 5.14 14.26 3.25
CA HIS A 52 3.97 14.06 2.38
C HIS A 52 2.67 14.38 3.11
N GLN A 53 1.78 15.14 2.48
CA GLN A 53 0.46 15.47 3.05
C GLN A 53 -0.51 14.28 2.99
N PHE A 54 -0.59 13.61 1.83
CA PHE A 54 -1.52 12.50 1.61
C PHE A 54 -0.82 11.19 1.26
N GLY A 55 -1.41 10.09 1.71
CA GLY A 55 -0.98 8.74 1.38
C GLY A 55 -2.17 7.79 1.21
N LEU A 56 -1.99 6.74 0.42
CA LEU A 56 -3.01 5.73 0.12
C LEU A 56 -2.50 4.35 0.54
N VAL A 57 -3.28 3.65 1.37
CA VAL A 57 -3.18 2.19 1.52
C VAL A 57 -4.31 1.54 0.74
N THR A 58 -4.01 0.55 -0.08
CA THR A 58 -5.03 -0.29 -0.73
C THR A 58 -4.61 -1.75 -0.78
N MET A 59 -5.59 -2.66 -0.75
CA MET A 59 -5.36 -4.10 -0.79
C MET A 59 -6.55 -4.85 -1.39
N CYS A 60 -6.26 -5.95 -2.08
CA CYS A 60 -7.25 -6.95 -2.45
C CYS A 60 -7.59 -7.83 -1.25
N ILE A 61 -8.79 -8.40 -1.23
CA ILE A 61 -9.27 -9.28 -0.16
C ILE A 61 -9.86 -10.54 -0.81
N GLY A 62 -9.48 -11.70 -0.29
CA GLY A 62 -10.04 -12.98 -0.72
C GLY A 62 -11.57 -12.99 -0.58
N GLY A 63 -12.29 -13.64 -1.51
CA GLY A 63 -13.75 -13.54 -1.58
C GLY A 63 -14.26 -12.39 -2.46
N GLY A 64 -13.37 -11.73 -3.21
CA GLY A 64 -13.77 -10.77 -4.25
C GLY A 64 -14.01 -9.35 -3.73
N GLN A 65 -13.28 -8.93 -2.71
CA GLN A 65 -13.40 -7.60 -2.12
C GLN A 65 -12.09 -6.80 -2.28
N GLY A 66 -12.17 -5.49 -2.01
CA GLY A 66 -11.02 -4.59 -1.95
C GLY A 66 -11.23 -3.51 -0.91
N MET A 67 -10.13 -2.96 -0.41
CA MET A 67 -10.14 -1.84 0.54
C MET A 67 -9.17 -0.77 0.08
N ALA A 68 -9.54 0.49 0.31
CA ALA A 68 -8.70 1.66 0.08
C ALA A 68 -8.93 2.68 1.20
N THR A 69 -7.84 3.23 1.74
CA THR A 69 -7.87 4.19 2.84
C THR A 69 -6.88 5.31 2.55
N ILE A 70 -7.34 6.55 2.62
CA ILE A 70 -6.49 7.75 2.53
C ILE A 70 -6.11 8.20 3.94
N PHE A 71 -4.84 8.53 4.11
CA PHE A 71 -4.31 9.16 5.32
C PHE A 71 -3.88 10.58 4.98
N GLU A 72 -4.18 11.52 5.86
CA GLU A 72 -3.65 12.88 5.86
C GLU A 72 -2.69 13.04 7.05
N ARG A 73 -1.50 13.60 6.80
CA ARG A 73 -0.56 13.97 7.85
C ARG A 73 -0.90 15.37 8.36
N TYR A 74 -1.12 15.46 9.67
CA TYR A 74 -1.28 16.72 10.40
C TYR A 74 0.05 17.21 10.98
#